data_AF-A0A6G3XH99-F1
#
_entry.id   AF-A0A6G3XH99-F1
#
_cell.length_a   1.000
_cell.length_b   1.000
_cell.length_c   1.000
_cell.angle_alpha   90.00
_cell.angle_beta   90.00
_cell.angle_gamma   90.00
#
_symmetry.space_group_name_H-M   'P 1'
#
loop_
_entity.id
_entity.type
_entity.pdbx_description
1 polymer ?
#
loop_
_entity_poly.entity_id
_entity_poly.type
_entity_poly.pdbx_seq_one_letter_code
_entity_poly.pdbx_strand_id
1 'polypeptide(L)' 'KMDRPEDVEPSPRTGRVYVALTNNSDRGKAGKPGADEANPRNSNKHGQILELAENWDDPTSDGFAWRLFLVAGDPDDPAT' A
#
# COMPACT_ATOMS: atom_id res chain seq x y z
N LYS A 1 9.58 -3.19 3.88
CA LYS A 1 9.65 -1.77 4.32
C LYS A 1 8.73 -0.96 3.43
N MET A 2 7.75 -0.25 4.00
CA MET A 2 6.63 0.35 3.26
C MET A 2 6.92 1.75 2.72
N ASP A 3 6.11 2.17 1.74
CA ASP A 3 6.10 3.52 1.18
C ASP A 3 5.24 4.47 2.02
N ARG A 4 5.86 5.07 3.04
CA ARG A 4 5.28 6.12 3.89
C ARG A 4 3.81 5.87 4.28
N PRO A 5 3.54 4.86 5.14
CA PRO A 5 2.21 4.67 5.70
C PRO A 5 1.76 5.93 6.44
N GLU A 6 0.57 6.42 6.12
CA GLU A 6 -0.07 7.54 6.79
C GLU A 6 -1.38 7.06 7.44
N ASP A 7 -2.53 7.53 6.96
CA ASP A 7 -3.82 7.20 7.53
C ASP A 7 -4.18 5.73 7.32
N VAL A 8 -4.83 5.17 8.35
CA VAL A 8 -5.31 3.79 8.42
C VAL A 8 -6.76 3.84 8.91
N GLU A 9 -7.70 3.40 8.08
CA GLU A 9 -9.13 3.47 8.40
C GLU A 9 -9.84 2.14 8.12
N PRO A 10 -10.57 1.57 9.10
CA PRO A 10 -11.45 0.44 8.86
C PRO A 10 -12.74 0.87 8.17
N SER A 11 -13.20 0.08 7.19
CA SER A 11 -14.51 0.29 6.59
C SER A 11 -15.62 -0.06 7.59
N PRO A 12 -16.54 0.86 7.93
CA PRO A 12 -17.64 0.58 8.86
C PRO A 12 -18.68 -0.39 8.28
N ARG A 13 -18.58 -0.73 6.98
CA ARG A 13 -19.47 -1.66 6.30
C ARG A 13 -18.90 -3.06 6.16
N THR A 14 -17.58 -3.18 6.03
CA THR A 14 -16.93 -4.46 5.66
C THR A 14 -15.85 -4.90 6.63
N GLY A 15 -15.42 -4.06 7.57
CA GLY A 15 -14.29 -4.33 8.45
C GLY A 15 -12.92 -4.29 7.77
N ARG A 16 -12.85 -4.28 6.44
CA ARG A 16 -11.58 -4.16 5.70
C ARG A 16 -10.84 -2.88 6.09
N VAL A 17 -9.54 -2.98 6.31
CA VAL A 17 -8.70 -1.86 6.72
C VAL A 17 -7.95 -1.30 5.51
N TYR A 18 -8.02 0.00 5.30
CA TYR A 18 -7.35 0.68 4.20
C TYR A 18 -6.21 1.52 4.73
N VAL A 19 -5.03 1.38 4.12
CA VAL A 19 -3.81 2.09 4.49
C VAL A 19 -3.35 2.94 3.32
N ALA A 20 -3.20 4.25 3.55
CA ALA A 20 -2.59 5.14 2.58
C ALA A 20 -1.06 4.99 2.59
N LEU A 21 -0.49 4.59 1.45
CA LEU A 21 0.96 4.57 1.21
C LEU A 21 1.29 5.70 0.24
N THR A 22 1.55 6.90 0.76
CA THR A 22 1.36 8.13 -0.02
C THR A 22 2.45 8.45 -1.03
N ASN A 23 3.70 8.03 -0.80
CA ASN A 23 4.80 8.04 -1.77
C ASN A 23 6.10 7.50 -1.15
N ASN A 24 7.07 7.23 -2.01
CA ASN A 24 8.47 7.06 -1.63
C ASN A 24 9.41 7.27 -2.83
N SER A 25 9.87 8.51 -3.00
CA SER A 25 10.85 8.85 -4.04
C SER A 25 12.23 8.21 -3.83
N ASP A 26 12.48 7.56 -2.69
CA ASP A 26 13.72 6.88 -2.36
C ASP A 26 13.68 5.37 -2.63
N ARG A 27 12.50 4.81 -2.96
CA ARG A 27 12.32 3.40 -3.31
C ARG A 27 13.26 3.02 -4.46
N GLY A 28 14.06 1.98 -4.26
CA GLY A 28 15.03 1.49 -5.25
C GLY A 28 16.34 2.28 -5.37
N LYS A 29 16.55 3.36 -4.61
CA LYS A 29 17.87 4.03 -4.55
C LYS A 29 18.90 3.14 -3.84
N ALA A 30 20.18 3.42 -4.07
CA ALA A 30 21.27 2.71 -3.40
C ALA A 30 21.11 2.71 -1.87
N GLY A 31 21.17 1.52 -1.26
CA GLY A 31 20.97 1.34 0.19
C GLY A 31 19.52 1.50 0.67
N LYS A 32 18.55 1.65 -0.24
CA LYS A 32 17.11 1.65 0.05
C LYS A 32 16.50 0.35 -0.48
N PRO A 33 15.37 -0.11 0.09
CA PRO A 33 14.73 -1.30 -0.44
C PRO A 33 14.22 -1.05 -1.85
N GLY A 34 14.27 -2.07 -2.70
CA GLY A 34 13.73 -2.05 -4.05
C GLY A 34 12.20 -2.13 -4.07
N ALA A 35 11.66 -2.15 -5.28
CA ALA A 35 10.27 -2.49 -5.51
C ALA A 35 9.99 -3.94 -5.07
N ASP A 36 8.84 -4.13 -4.45
CA ASP A 36 8.30 -5.42 -4.01
C ASP A 36 6.78 -5.44 -4.25
N GLU A 37 6.12 -6.56 -3.95
CA GLU A 37 4.69 -6.72 -4.26
C GLU A 37 3.82 -5.65 -3.57
N ALA A 38 4.17 -5.23 -2.35
CA ALA A 38 3.41 -4.21 -1.61
C ALA A 38 3.80 -2.77 -1.98
N ASN A 39 4.98 -2.58 -2.59
CA ASN A 39 5.54 -1.29 -3.00
C ASN A 39 6.10 -1.43 -4.43
N PRO A 40 5.23 -1.49 -5.45
CA PRO A 40 5.59 -2.04 -6.76
C PRO A 40 6.43 -1.12 -7.65
N ARG A 41 6.63 0.15 -7.27
CA ARG A 41 7.30 1.16 -8.12
C ARG A 41 8.55 1.74 -7.45
N ASN A 42 9.66 1.73 -8.18
CA ASN A 42 10.83 2.52 -7.80
C ASN A 42 10.52 4.03 -7.93
N SER A 43 11.15 4.86 -7.11
CA SER A 43 10.94 6.31 -7.11
C SER A 43 9.45 6.72 -7.07
N ASN A 44 8.62 5.97 -6.35
CA ASN A 44 7.17 6.14 -6.29
C ASN A 44 6.77 7.56 -5.84
N LYS A 45 6.14 8.34 -6.73
CA LYS A 45 5.69 9.71 -6.43
C LYS A 45 4.20 9.82 -6.11
N HIS A 46 3.40 8.83 -6.50
CA HIS A 46 1.94 8.93 -6.54
C HIS A 46 1.27 8.14 -5.42
N GLY A 47 1.95 7.12 -4.89
CA GLY A 47 1.43 6.30 -3.81
C GLY A 47 0.43 5.23 -4.26
N GLN A 48 -0.11 4.53 -3.28
CA GLN A 48 -1.07 3.45 -3.44
C GLN A 48 -1.89 3.28 -2.16
N ILE A 49 -3.03 2.62 -2.26
CA ILE A 49 -3.87 2.22 -1.12
C ILE A 49 -3.76 0.71 -0.97
N LEU A 50 -3.33 0.28 0.21
CA LEU A 50 -3.32 -1.13 0.62
C LEU A 50 -4.65 -1.44 1.32
N GLU A 51 -5.31 -2.54 0.95
CA GLU A 51 -6.45 -3.07 1.68
C GLU A 51 -6.04 -4.34 2.41
N LEU A 52 -6.38 -4.43 3.69
CA LEU A 52 -6.18 -5.60 4.55
C LEU A 52 -7.51 -6.29 4.83
N ALA A 53 -7.46 -7.61 4.82
CA ALA A 53 -8.54 -8.51 5.15
C ALA A 53 -8.07 -9.46 6.25
N GLU A 54 -8.43 -9.15 7.50
CA GLU A 54 -8.08 -9.99 8.65
C GLU A 54 -8.71 -11.38 8.52
N ASN A 55 -7.98 -12.39 8.98
CA ASN A 55 -8.47 -13.77 8.94
C ASN A 55 -9.75 -13.87 9.76
N TRP A 56 -10.78 -14.50 9.16
CA TRP A 56 -12.10 -14.66 9.77
C TRP A 56 -12.83 -13.36 10.11
N ASP A 57 -12.40 -12.24 9.52
CA ASP A 57 -12.91 -10.89 9.82
C ASP A 57 -12.80 -10.56 11.33
N ASP A 58 -11.75 -11.08 11.98
CA ASP A 58 -11.47 -10.91 13.41
C ASP A 58 -10.26 -9.97 13.64
N PRO A 59 -10.45 -8.78 14.23
CA PRO A 59 -9.37 -7.82 14.50
C PRO A 59 -8.40 -8.25 15.61
N THR A 60 -8.66 -9.39 16.26
CA THR A 60 -7.72 -10.01 17.19
C THR A 60 -6.83 -11.06 16.51
N SER A 61 -7.06 -11.33 15.22
CA SER A 61 -6.28 -12.33 14.48
C SER A 61 -4.85 -11.85 14.18
N ASP A 62 -3.88 -12.75 14.30
CA ASP A 62 -2.49 -12.49 13.95
C ASP A 62 -2.20 -12.58 12.44
N GLY A 63 -3.23 -12.88 11.63
CA GLY A 63 -3.07 -13.09 10.19
C GLY A 63 -4.08 -12.29 9.37
N PHE A 64 -3.65 -11.87 8.19
CA PHE A 64 -4.47 -11.16 7.23
C PHE A 64 -4.05 -11.50 5.79
N ALA A 65 -5.02 -11.47 4.88
CA ALA A 65 -4.77 -11.31 3.45
C ALA A 65 -4.69 -9.81 3.13
N TRP A 66 -4.05 -9.48 2.01
CA TRP A 66 -3.95 -8.09 1.56
C TRP A 66 -3.96 -7.98 0.04
N ARG A 67 -4.29 -6.80 -0.46
CA ARG A 67 -4.15 -6.43 -1.86
C ARG A 67 -3.86 -4.95 -2.03
N LEU A 68 -3.27 -4.58 -3.16
CA LEU A 68 -3.27 -3.18 -3.61
C LEU A 68 -4.67 -2.84 -4.13
N PHE A 69 -5.44 -2.08 -3.36
CA PHE A 69 -6.78 -1.67 -3.73
C PHE A 69 -6.77 -0.63 -4.86
N LEU A 70 -5.80 0.28 -4.80
CA LEU A 70 -5.58 1.31 -5.80
C LEU A 70 -4.08 1.59 -5.91
N VAL A 71 -3.55 1.60 -7.12
CA VAL A 71 -2.23 2.18 -7.40
C VAL A 71 -2.49 3.52 -8.09
N ALA A 72 -2.09 4.62 -7.43
CA ALA A 72 -2.33 5.95 -7.97
C ALA A 72 -1.28 6.29 -9.03
N GLY A 73 -1.64 7.08 -10.02
CA GLY A 73 -0.77 7.45 -11.13
C GLY A 73 -1.47 8.41 -12.07
N ASP A 74 -0.72 8.91 -13.04
CA ASP A 74 -1.26 9.62 -14.18
C ASP A 74 -1.48 8.59 -15.31
N PRO A 75 -2.72 8.32 -15.74
CA PRO A 75 -2.99 7.31 -16.77
C PRO A 75 -2.30 7.60 -18.11
N ASP A 76 -1.90 8.85 -18.36
CA ASP A 76 -1.21 9.25 -19.59
C ASP A 76 0.33 9.23 -19.44
N ASP A 77 0.86 9.01 -18.22
CA ASP A 77 2.29 8.87 -17.96
C ASP A 77 2.69 7.39 -17.82
N PRO A 78 3.42 6.81 -18.80
CA PRO A 78 3.88 5.42 -18.74
C PRO A 78 4.89 5.15 -17.61
N ALA A 79 5.41 6.19 -16.96
CA ALA A 79 6.25 6.06 -15.78
C ALA A 79 5.44 5.87 -14.47
N THR A 80 4.11 5.86 -14.53
CA THR A 80 3.23 5.68 -13.37
C THR A 80 2.37 4.43 -13.42
#